data_AF-A0A8S3J8U5-F1
#
_entry.id   AF-A0A8S3J8U5-F1
#
_cell.length_a   1.000
_cell.length_b   1.000
_cell.length_c   1.000
_cell.angle_alpha   90.00
_cell.angle_beta   90.00
_cell.angle_gamma   90.00
#
_symmetry.space_group_name_H-M   'P 1'
#
loop_
_entity.id
_entity.type
_entity.pdbx_description
1 polymer ?
#
loop_
_entity_poly.entity_id
_entity_poly.type
_entity_poly.pdbx_seq_one_letter_code
_entity_poly.pdbx_strand_id
1 'polypeptide(L)'
;RVILLCKKKDEGNGKSLQYQFKEMIKITDIAVCTYSKNDRNKFEIVLKDYSYIVQLSSNGEKLDEMNSRWIDAIKNCITKQTEQRRGSLIKAHLENTRIYQ
;
A
#
# COMPACT_ATOMS: atom_id res chain seq x y z
N ARG A 1 2.33 -5.84 6.92
CA ARG A 1 2.22 -5.83 5.43
C ARG A 1 3.10 -4.72 4.89
N VAL A 2 3.67 -4.89 3.69
CA VAL A 2 4.62 -3.93 3.09
C VAL A 2 4.36 -3.78 1.59
N ILE A 3 4.74 -2.63 1.02
CA ILE A 3 4.86 -2.40 -0.42
C ILE A 3 6.36 -2.46 -0.76
N LEU A 4 6.71 -3.21 -1.81
CA LEU A 4 8.08 -3.31 -2.30
C LEU A 4 8.21 -2.51 -3.59
N LEU A 5 9.15 -1.56 -3.61
CA LEU A 5 9.55 -0.87 -4.82
C LEU A 5 10.76 -1.59 -5.42
N CYS A 6 10.65 -1.95 -6.68
CA CYS A 6 11.69 -2.66 -7.41
C CYS A 6 11.93 -1.99 -8.77
N LYS A 7 13.18 -1.98 -9.22
CA LYS A 7 13.56 -1.59 -10.58
C LYS A 7 13.61 -2.85 -11.46
N LYS A 8 12.83 -2.88 -12.54
CA LYS A 8 12.98 -3.92 -13.56
C LYS A 8 14.39 -3.85 -14.16
N LYS A 9 15.09 -4.98 -14.24
CA LYS A 9 16.35 -5.09 -14.97
C LYS A 9 16.03 -5.38 -16.43
N ASP A 10 16.57 -4.57 -17.33
CA ASP A 10 16.62 -4.90 -18.76
C ASP A 10 17.82 -5.80 -18.98
N GLU A 11 17.60 -7.10 -19.09
CA GLU A 11 18.62 -8.03 -19.57
C GLU A 11 18.30 -8.42 -21.01
N GLY A 12 19.19 -8.04 -21.94
CA GLY A 12 19.04 -8.22 -23.39
C GLY A 12 19.07 -9.66 -23.90
N ASN A 13 18.86 -10.67 -23.05
CA ASN A 13 19.07 -12.09 -23.38
C ASN A 13 17.88 -13.02 -23.11
N GLY A 14 16.64 -12.50 -23.15
CA GLY A 14 15.42 -13.33 -23.31
C GLY A 14 15.07 -14.30 -22.17
N LYS A 15 15.79 -14.28 -21.04
CA LYS A 15 15.54 -15.17 -19.89
C LYS A 15 15.01 -14.38 -18.70
N SER A 16 13.69 -14.53 -18.48
CA SER A 16 12.86 -14.08 -17.35
C SER A 16 12.96 -12.61 -16.89
N LEU A 17 11.81 -12.02 -16.54
CA LEU A 17 11.75 -10.70 -15.95
C LEU A 17 12.46 -10.71 -14.59
N GLN A 18 13.56 -9.96 -14.49
CA GLN A 18 14.27 -9.77 -13.22
C GLN A 18 13.95 -8.40 -12.62
N TYR A 19 13.85 -8.36 -11.30
CA TYR A 19 13.58 -7.15 -10.53
C TYR A 19 14.67 -6.96 -9.48
N GLN A 20 15.23 -5.76 -9.42
CA GLN A 20 16.16 -5.35 -8.38
C GLN A 20 15.39 -4.61 -7.30
N PHE A 21 15.42 -5.11 -6.06
CA PHE A 21 14.86 -4.41 -4.90
C PHE A 21 15.46 -3.00 -4.74
N LYS A 22 14.62 -2.04 -4.38
CA LYS A 22 15.02 -0.65 -4.10
C LYS A 22 14.61 -0.22 -2.71
N GLU A 23 13.34 -0.39 -2.36
CA GLU A 23 12.79 0.16 -1.12
C GLU A 23 11.61 -0.69 -0.62
N MET A 24 11.43 -0.69 0.69
CA MET A 24 10.30 -1.31 1.37
C MET A 24 9.55 -0.25 2.17
N ILE A 25 8.26 -0.13 1.90
CA ILE A 25 7.37 0.80 2.59
C ILE A 25 6.42 0.01 3.47
N LYS A 26 6.38 0.30 4.76
CA LYS A 26 5.44 -0.35 5.68
C LYS A 26 4.06 0.23 5.47
N ILE A 27 3.04 -0.63 5.36
CA ILE A 27 1.63 -0.21 5.24
C ILE A 27 1.17 0.63 6.44
N THR A 28 1.85 0.53 7.58
CA THR A 28 1.53 1.32 8.78
C THR A 28 1.86 2.79 8.66
N ASP A 29 2.73 3.15 7.73
CA ASP A 29 3.37 4.45 7.67
C ASP A 29 2.86 5.26 6.47
N ILE A 30 1.78 4.80 5.83
CA ILE A 30 1.25 5.39 4.59
C ILE A 30 -0.23 5.74 4.67
N ALA A 31 -0.61 6.73 3.86
CA ALA A 31 -1.97 6.93 3.37
C ALA A 31 -2.00 6.76 1.85
N VAL A 32 -3.19 6.49 1.30
CA VAL A 32 -3.39 6.37 -0.15
C VAL A 32 -4.61 7.18 -0.59
N CYS A 33 -4.48 7.96 -1.65
CA CYS A 33 -5.55 8.80 -2.19
C CYS A 33 -5.53 8.87 -3.72
N THR A 34 -6.67 9.26 -4.29
CA THR A 34 -6.78 9.60 -5.71
C THR A 34 -5.97 10.87 -5.99
N TYR A 35 -5.27 10.92 -7.12
CA TYR A 35 -4.44 12.07 -7.45
C TYR A 35 -5.31 13.29 -7.79
N SER A 36 -5.12 14.39 -7.06
CA SER A 36 -6.02 15.55 -7.03
C SER A 36 -6.03 16.43 -8.28
N LYS A 37 -5.07 16.26 -9.21
CA LYS A 37 -4.98 17.05 -10.45
C LYS A 37 -5.81 16.50 -11.63
N ASN A 38 -6.92 15.82 -11.34
CA ASN A 38 -7.84 15.25 -12.33
C ASN A 38 -7.27 14.16 -13.26
N ASP A 39 -6.08 13.63 -12.97
CA ASP A 39 -5.52 12.50 -13.72
C ASP A 39 -6.01 11.18 -13.11
N ARG A 40 -7.04 10.60 -13.72
CA ARG A 40 -7.70 9.35 -13.27
C ARG A 40 -6.77 8.14 -13.33
N ASN A 41 -5.62 8.26 -13.98
CA ASN A 41 -4.64 7.19 -14.12
C ASN A 41 -3.58 7.24 -13.03
N LYS A 42 -3.67 8.21 -12.12
CA LYS A 42 -2.72 8.42 -11.05
C LYS A 42 -3.36 8.24 -9.68
N PHE A 43 -2.57 7.71 -8.77
CA PHE A 43 -2.86 7.73 -7.34
C PHE A 43 -1.59 8.07 -6.57
N GLU A 44 -1.76 8.48 -5.32
CA GLU A 44 -0.66 8.92 -4.49
C GLU A 44 -0.52 8.03 -3.25
N ILE A 45 0.71 7.62 -2.97
CA ILE A 45 1.09 6.97 -1.71
C ILE A 45 1.81 8.04 -0.88
N VAL A 46 1.16 8.47 0.19
CA VAL A 46 1.65 9.55 1.07
C VAL A 46 2.36 8.93 2.26
N LEU A 47 3.61 9.31 2.47
CA LEU A 47 4.39 9.03 3.68
C LEU A 47 4.53 10.34 4.48
N LYS A 48 5.13 10.24 5.68
CA LYS A 48 5.31 11.39 6.57
C LYS A 48 6.08 12.54 5.92
N ASP A 49 7.17 12.22 5.21
CA ASP A 49 8.14 13.22 4.74
C ASP A 49 8.12 13.39 3.22
N TYR A 50 7.46 12.50 2.48
CA TYR A 50 7.41 12.51 1.01
C TYR A 50 6.23 11.71 0.48
N SER A 51 5.97 11.79 -0.83
CA SER A 51 4.95 11.00 -1.50
C SER A 51 5.44 10.40 -2.82
N TYR A 52 4.83 9.29 -3.22
CA TYR A 52 4.96 8.73 -4.56
C TYR A 52 3.69 8.97 -5.36
N ILE A 53 3.85 9.56 -6.54
CA ILE A 53 2.79 9.62 -7.54
C ILE A 53 2.96 8.42 -8.46
N VAL A 54 2.02 7.48 -8.37
CA VAL A 54 2.02 6.27 -9.20
C VAL A 54 1.13 6.51 -10.40
N GLN A 55 1.68 6.39 -11.60
CA GLN A 55 0.92 6.45 -12.86
C GLN A 55 0.76 5.06 -13.45
N LEU A 56 -0.48 4.70 -13.72
CA LEU A 56 -0.83 3.43 -14.34
C LEU A 56 -0.69 3.52 -15.87
N SER A 57 -0.10 2.50 -16.48
CA SER A 57 -0.07 2.32 -17.94
C SER A 57 -1.27 1.48 -18.38
N SER A 58 -1.98 1.91 -19.44
CA SER A 58 -3.08 1.10 -19.99
C SER A 58 -2.53 0.00 -20.87
N ASN A 59 -2.83 -1.24 -20.52
CA ASN A 59 -2.56 -2.41 -21.35
C ASN A 59 -3.87 -2.98 -21.94
N GLY A 60 -4.87 -2.12 -22.20
CA GLY A 60 -6.19 -2.52 -22.70
C GLY A 60 -7.30 -2.59 -21.64
N GLU A 61 -6.99 -2.36 -20.36
CA GLU A 61 -7.98 -2.21 -19.30
C GLU A 61 -8.41 -0.75 -19.07
N LYS A 62 -9.61 -0.56 -18.52
CA LYS A 62 -10.09 0.75 -18.04
C LYS A 62 -9.26 1.18 -16.82
N LEU A 63 -8.45 2.21 -17.01
CA LEU A 63 -7.52 2.74 -16.02
C LEU A 63 -8.22 3.14 -14.71
N ASP A 64 -9.42 3.70 -14.80
CA ASP A 64 -10.27 4.11 -13.69
C ASP A 64 -10.56 2.94 -12.72
N GLU A 65 -10.86 1.76 -13.28
CA GLU A 65 -11.15 0.54 -12.51
C GLU A 65 -9.87 -0.01 -11.88
N MET A 66 -8.76 -0.04 -12.63
CA MET A 66 -7.48 -0.51 -12.12
C MET A 66 -6.96 0.38 -10.98
N ASN A 67 -7.10 1.71 -11.12
CA ASN A 67 -6.77 2.68 -10.09
C ASN A 67 -7.58 2.43 -8.81
N SER A 68 -8.90 2.32 -8.96
CA SER A 68 -9.80 2.03 -7.82
C SER A 68 -9.41 0.73 -7.11
N ARG A 69 -9.11 -0.34 -7.85
CA ARG A 69 -8.65 -1.62 -7.28
C ARG A 69 -7.36 -1.49 -6.48
N TRP A 70 -6.38 -0.74 -6.96
CA TRP A 70 -5.12 -0.50 -6.24
C TRP A 70 -5.35 0.26 -4.94
N ILE A 71 -6.11 1.37 -5.00
CA ILE A 71 -6.44 2.19 -3.84
C ILE A 71 -7.18 1.34 -2.80
N ASP A 72 -8.21 0.60 -3.21
CA ASP A 72 -9.03 -0.20 -2.30
C ASP A 72 -8.25 -1.36 -1.69
N ALA A 73 -7.38 -2.02 -2.46
CA ALA A 73 -6.52 -3.07 -1.93
C ALA A 73 -5.57 -2.54 -0.84
N ILE A 74 -4.98 -1.37 -1.03
CA ILE A 74 -4.10 -0.74 -0.04
C ILE A 74 -4.91 -0.29 1.19
N LYS A 75 -6.06 0.38 0.99
CA LYS A 75 -6.95 0.77 2.10
C LYS A 75 -7.39 -0.41 2.93
N ASN A 76 -7.80 -1.51 2.29
CA ASN A 76 -8.16 -2.75 2.98
C ASN A 76 -6.99 -3.32 3.80
N CYS A 77 -5.75 -3.21 3.30
CA CYS A 77 -4.57 -3.62 4.06
C CYS A 77 -4.35 -2.77 5.30
N ILE A 78 -4.57 -1.44 5.19
CA ILE A 78 -4.48 -0.48 6.31
C ILE A 78 -5.59 -0.79 7.32
N THR A 79 -6.86 -0.88 6.90
CA THR A 79 -8.01 -1.14 7.78
C THR A 79 -7.84 -2.42 8.57
N LYS A 80 -7.51 -3.54 7.91
CA LYS A 80 -7.28 -4.83 8.59
C LYS A 80 -6.18 -4.73 9.64
N GLN A 81 -5.15 -3.91 9.39
CA GLN A 81 -4.07 -3.73 10.35
C GLN A 81 -4.49 -2.86 11.55
N THR A 82 -5.29 -1.82 11.32
CA THR A 82 -5.88 -0.99 12.37
C THR A 82 -6.83 -1.80 13.25
N GLU A 83 -7.67 -2.64 12.67
CA GLU A 83 -8.59 -3.52 13.39
C GLU A 83 -7.85 -4.53 14.26
N GLN A 84 -6.78 -5.15 13.75
CA GLN A 84 -5.93 -6.05 14.52
C GLN A 84 -5.31 -5.34 15.74
N ARG A 85 -4.75 -4.14 15.54
CA ARG A 85 -4.19 -3.33 16.64
C ARG A 85 -5.25 -2.97 17.68
N ARG A 86 -6.44 -2.56 17.23
CA ARG A 86 -7.57 -2.24 18.12
C ARG A 86 -7.97 -3.45 18.97
N GLY A 87 -8.11 -4.63 18.35
CA GLY A 87 -8.44 -5.87 19.05
C GLY A 87 -7.40 -6.24 20.12
N SER A 88 -6.11 -6.12 19.81
CA SER A 88 -5.03 -6.38 20.77
C SER A 88 -5.04 -5.41 21.96
N LEU A 89 -5.29 -4.12 21.72
CA LEU A 89 -5.36 -3.11 22.78
C LEU A 89 -6.55 -3.35 23.72
N ILE A 90 -7.72 -3.69 23.17
CA ILE A 90 -8.91 -4.03 23.96
C ILE A 90 -8.64 -5.27 24.82
N LYS A 91 -8.04 -6.31 24.23
CA LYS A 91 -7.69 -7.53 24.97
C LYS A 91 -6.73 -7.25 26.12
N ALA A 92 -5.66 -6.50 25.87
CA ALA A 92 -4.68 -6.12 26.90
C ALA A 92 -5.32 -5.29 28.03
N HIS A 93 -6.24 -4.38 27.70
CA HIS A 93 -6.97 -3.61 28.69
C HIS A 93 -7.85 -4.51 29.58
N LEU A 94 -8.59 -5.46 28.99
CA LEU A 94 -9.44 -6.39 29.73
C LEU A 94 -8.64 -7.34 30.64
N GLU A 95 -7.48 -7.83 30.18
CA GLU A 95 -6.58 -8.67 30.97
C GLU A 95 -6.00 -7.90 32.17
N ASN A 96 -5.57 -6.65 31.97
CA ASN A 96 -5.07 -5.81 33.07
C ASN A 96 -6.16 -5.51 34.11
N THR A 97 -7.40 -5.24 33.70
CA THR A 97 -8.50 -4.94 34.64
C THR A 97 -8.92 -6.16 35.48
N ARG A 98 -8.79 -7.39 34.95
CA ARG A 98 -9.09 -8.63 35.70
C ARG A 98 -8.08 -8.95 36.82
N ILE A 99 -6.86 -8.41 36.76
CA ILE A 99 -5.84 -8.63 37.82
C ILE A 99 -6.16 -7.82 39.08
N TYR A 100 -6.98 -6.77 38.96
CA TYR A 100 -7.38 -5.89 40.06
C TYR A 100 -8.79 -6.19 40.63
N GLN A 101 -9.37 -7.35 40.30
CA GLN A 101 -10.63 -7.85 40.88
C GLN A 101 -10.36 -9.09 41.72
#